data_AF-A0A6I4NAH9-F1
#
_entry.id   AF-A0A6I4NAH9-F1
#
_cell.length_a   1.000
_cell.length_b   1.000
_cell.length_c   1.000
_cell.angle_alpha   90.00
_cell.angle_beta   90.00
_cell.angle_gamma   90.00
#
_symmetry.space_group_name_H-M   'P 1'
#
loop_
_entity.id
_entity.type
_entity.pdbx_description
1 polymer ?
#
loop_
_entity_poly.entity_id
_entity_poly.type
_entity_poly.pdbx_seq_one_letter_code
_entity_poly.pdbx_strand_id
1 'polypeptide(L)'
;MEALLRGLFGSPRFGRALIGLIADSHHHVDLAQGMQEVLFQPRIDDGRARLAKAREAGQLHADADLGLAVELLYGPVYYRLLLHQGGLHSPAELETLVDHALRALAPDTTLE
;
A
#
# COMPACT_ATOMS: atom_id res chain seq x y z
N MET A 1 3.84 -10.12 -19.30
CA MET A 1 2.83 -9.40 -18.51
C MET A 1 3.48 -8.53 -17.43
N GLU A 2 4.42 -9.06 -16.65
CA GLU A 2 5.03 -8.39 -15.49
C GLU A 2 5.77 -7.07 -15.82
N ALA A 3 6.51 -7.03 -16.94
CA ALA A 3 7.20 -5.82 -17.40
C ALA A 3 6.24 -4.70 -17.88
N LEU A 4 5.08 -5.09 -18.43
CA LEU A 4 4.02 -4.15 -18.84
C LEU A 4 3.38 -3.51 -17.60
N LEU A 5 3.11 -4.32 -16.57
CA LEU A 5 2.59 -3.85 -15.29
C LEU A 5 3.59 -2.94 -14.58
N ARG A 6 4.88 -3.32 -14.55
CA ARG A 6 5.94 -2.51 -13.92
C ARG A 6 6.11 -1.13 -14.60
N GLY A 7 6.03 -1.09 -15.94
CA GLY A 7 6.03 0.17 -16.71
C GLY A 7 4.75 0.99 -16.56
N LEU A 8 3.61 0.33 -16.33
CA LEU A 8 2.33 0.99 -16.08
C LEU A 8 2.37 1.74 -14.73
N PHE A 9 2.69 1.06 -13.62
CA PHE A 9 2.71 1.66 -12.27
C PHE A 9 3.84 2.68 -12.05
N GLY A 10 4.95 2.58 -12.79
CA GLY A 10 6.07 3.54 -12.71
C GLY A 10 5.92 4.78 -13.60
N SER A 11 4.86 4.87 -14.40
CA SER A 11 4.69 5.99 -15.34
C SER A 11 3.87 7.15 -14.70
N PRO A 12 4.30 8.41 -14.87
CA PRO A 12 3.51 9.58 -14.44
C PRO A 12 2.10 9.65 -15.06
N ARG A 13 1.88 8.96 -16.19
CA ARG A 13 0.59 8.90 -16.88
C ARG A 13 -0.40 7.99 -16.15
N PHE A 14 0.07 6.87 -15.60
CA PHE A 14 -0.78 5.95 -14.86
C PHE A 14 -1.23 6.52 -13.53
N GLY A 15 -0.34 7.18 -12.80
CA GLY A 15 -0.71 7.86 -11.54
C GLY A 15 -1.86 8.85 -11.75
N ARG A 16 -1.82 9.64 -12.83
CA ARG A 16 -2.91 10.57 -13.18
C ARG A 16 -4.21 9.87 -13.58
N ALA A 17 -4.13 8.77 -14.33
CA ALA A 17 -5.32 8.00 -14.69
C ALA A 17 -5.99 7.38 -13.46
N LEU A 18 -5.21 6.83 -12.53
CA LEU A 18 -5.71 6.28 -11.27
C LEU A 18 -6.36 7.36 -10.40
N ILE A 19 -5.76 8.56 -10.30
CA ILE A 19 -6.38 9.70 -9.59
C ILE A 19 -7.76 10.03 -10.18
N GLY A 20 -7.86 10.12 -11.51
CA GLY A 20 -9.13 10.40 -12.18
C GLY A 20 -10.18 9.34 -11.90
N LEU A 21 -9.79 8.05 -11.91
CA LEU A 21 -10.69 6.95 -11.62
C LEU A 21 -11.17 6.96 -10.16
N ILE A 22 -10.26 7.24 -9.21
CA ILE A 22 -10.60 7.41 -7.79
C ILE A 22 -11.58 8.56 -7.63
N ALA A 23 -11.33 9.71 -8.25
CA ALA A 23 -12.23 10.86 -8.20
C ALA A 23 -13.63 10.51 -8.72
N ASP A 24 -13.73 9.84 -9.86
CA ASP A 24 -15.02 9.49 -10.47
C ASP A 24 -15.79 8.42 -9.67
N SER A 25 -15.07 7.51 -8.99
CA SER A 25 -15.67 6.48 -8.12
C SER A 25 -16.45 7.05 -6.94
N HIS A 26 -16.15 8.29 -6.51
CA HIS A 26 -16.92 8.95 -5.46
C HIS A 26 -18.35 9.30 -5.90
N HIS A 27 -18.63 9.29 -7.20
CA HIS A 27 -19.95 9.56 -7.77
C HIS A 27 -20.66 8.30 -8.30
N HIS A 28 -19.93 7.18 -8.44
CA HIS A 28 -20.42 5.96 -9.09
C HIS A 28 -20.07 4.72 -8.26
N VAL A 29 -21.06 4.16 -7.56
CA VAL A 29 -20.87 3.03 -6.63
C VAL A 29 -20.42 1.74 -7.31
N ASP A 30 -20.89 1.50 -8.52
CA ASP A 30 -20.51 0.37 -9.38
C ASP A 30 -19.04 0.48 -9.81
N LEU A 31 -18.58 1.68 -10.14
CA LEU A 31 -17.18 1.95 -10.41
C LEU A 31 -16.31 1.72 -9.15
N ALA A 32 -16.74 2.21 -7.99
CA ALA A 32 -16.03 2.00 -6.74
C ALA A 32 -15.88 0.51 -6.40
N GLN A 33 -16.94 -0.28 -6.59
CA GLN A 33 -16.94 -1.73 -6.41
C GLN A 33 -15.98 -2.40 -7.39
N GLY A 34 -16.09 -2.09 -8.69
CA GLY A 34 -15.20 -2.65 -9.70
C GLY A 34 -13.72 -2.32 -9.46
N MET A 35 -13.43 -1.10 -9.00
CA MET A 35 -12.08 -0.72 -8.60
C MET A 35 -11.61 -1.50 -7.37
N GLN A 36 -12.46 -1.67 -6.36
CA GLN A 36 -12.11 -2.45 -5.18
C GLN A 36 -11.80 -3.90 -5.57
N GLU A 37 -12.65 -4.55 -6.37
CA GLU A 37 -12.50 -5.96 -6.75
C GLU A 37 -11.31 -6.20 -7.69
N VAL A 38 -11.12 -5.34 -8.68
CA VAL A 38 -10.13 -5.57 -9.76
C VAL A 38 -8.79 -4.92 -9.48
N LEU A 39 -8.79 -3.76 -8.81
CA LEU A 39 -7.56 -2.97 -8.60
C LEU A 39 -7.05 -3.05 -7.17
N PHE A 40 -7.88 -2.91 -6.14
CA PHE A 40 -7.33 -2.79 -4.79
C PHE A 40 -7.19 -4.14 -4.08
N GLN A 41 -8.24 -4.96 -4.07
CA GLN A 41 -8.29 -6.18 -3.29
C GLN A 41 -7.16 -7.17 -3.62
N PRO A 42 -6.82 -7.46 -4.89
CA PRO A 42 -5.74 -8.39 -5.19
C PRO A 42 -4.39 -7.95 -4.60
N ARG A 43 -4.12 -6.63 -4.59
CA ARG A 43 -2.86 -6.07 -4.06
C ARG A 43 -2.85 -6.06 -2.53
N ILE A 44 -4.02 -5.84 -1.92
CA ILE A 44 -4.21 -5.94 -0.47
C ILE A 44 -3.98 -7.40 -0.03
N ASP A 45 -4.54 -8.36 -0.75
CA ASP A 45 -4.39 -9.78 -0.44
C ASP A 45 -2.93 -10.24 -0.60
N ASP A 46 -2.25 -9.82 -1.67
CA ASP A 46 -0.81 -10.06 -1.85
C ASP A 46 0.02 -9.47 -0.71
N GLY A 47 -0.30 -8.25 -0.29
CA GLY A 47 0.35 -7.56 0.84
C GLY A 47 0.14 -8.31 2.16
N ARG A 48 -1.11 -8.70 2.45
CA ARG A 48 -1.47 -9.48 3.64
C ARG A 48 -0.76 -10.83 3.65
N ALA A 49 -0.74 -11.54 2.53
CA ALA A 49 -0.07 -12.83 2.41
C ALA A 49 1.45 -12.70 2.66
N ARG A 50 2.07 -11.60 2.20
CA ARG A 50 3.48 -11.33 2.46
C ARG A 50 3.75 -11.02 3.94
N LEU A 51 2.91 -10.19 4.56
CA LEU A 51 3.03 -9.86 5.99
C LEU A 51 2.76 -11.08 6.88
N ALA A 52 1.85 -11.97 6.49
CA ALA A 52 1.59 -13.22 7.21
C ALA A 52 2.85 -14.09 7.28
N LYS A 53 3.57 -14.26 6.17
CA LYS A 53 4.86 -14.98 6.14
C LYS A 53 5.90 -14.32 7.04
N ALA A 54 5.96 -12.99 7.09
CA ALA A 54 6.88 -12.26 7.95
C ALA A 54 6.54 -12.49 9.44
N ARG A 55 5.26 -12.49 9.80
CA ARG A 55 4.78 -12.79 11.15
C ARG A 55 5.09 -14.23 11.56
N GLU A 56 4.85 -15.20 10.68
CA GLU A 56 5.20 -16.62 10.89
C GLU A 56 6.71 -16.81 11.09
N ALA A 57 7.53 -15.99 10.44
CA ALA A 57 8.98 -15.95 10.61
C ALA A 57 9.46 -15.17 11.86
N GLY A 58 8.54 -14.67 12.70
CA GLY A 58 8.87 -13.88 13.89
C GLY A 58 9.41 -12.47 13.61
N GLN A 59 9.23 -11.96 12.38
CA GLN A 59 9.72 -10.63 11.98
C GLN A 59 8.72 -9.51 12.33
N LEU A 60 7.50 -9.86 12.71
CA LEU A 60 6.45 -8.95 13.17
C LEU A 60 5.93 -9.43 14.52
N HIS A 61 5.33 -8.53 15.30
CA HIS A 61 4.64 -8.88 16.54
C HIS A 61 3.57 -9.97 16.28
N ALA A 62 3.44 -10.93 17.21
CA ALA A 62 2.57 -12.09 17.06
C ALA A 62 1.08 -11.69 16.88
N ASP A 63 0.67 -10.63 17.55
CA ASP A 63 -0.69 -10.06 17.47
C ASP A 63 -0.81 -8.89 16.47
N ALA A 64 0.18 -8.68 15.60
CA ALA A 64 0.11 -7.60 14.61
C ALA A 64 -1.12 -7.78 13.69
N ASP A 65 -1.96 -6.74 13.62
CA ASP A 65 -3.08 -6.68 12.67
C ASP A 65 -2.54 -6.45 11.26
N LEU A 66 -2.58 -7.51 10.44
CA LEU A 66 -2.08 -7.48 9.07
C LEU A 66 -2.96 -6.65 8.12
N GLY A 67 -4.24 -6.47 8.45
CA GLY A 67 -5.13 -5.60 7.70
C GLY A 67 -4.72 -4.15 7.88
N LEU A 68 -4.59 -3.72 9.14
CA LEU A 68 -4.12 -2.38 9.48
C LEU A 68 -2.69 -2.13 8.97
N ALA A 69 -1.80 -3.11 9.04
CA ALA A 69 -0.45 -3.00 8.51
C ALA A 69 -0.43 -2.63 7.02
N VAL A 70 -1.32 -3.22 6.20
CA VAL A 70 -1.46 -2.84 4.78
C VAL A 70 -1.97 -1.41 4.65
N GLU A 71 -2.97 -1.01 5.45
CA GLU A 71 -3.48 0.36 5.44
C GLU A 71 -2.41 1.40 5.80
N LEU A 72 -1.53 1.11 6.77
CA LEU A 72 -0.42 1.98 7.15
C LEU A 72 0.63 2.14 6.04
N LEU A 73 0.78 1.13 5.18
CA LEU A 73 1.70 1.19 4.03
C LEU A 73 1.11 1.96 2.84
N TYR A 74 -0.18 1.76 2.53
CA TYR A 74 -0.83 2.38 1.37
C TYR A 74 -1.44 3.76 1.66
N GLY A 75 -1.98 3.97 2.86
CA GLY A 75 -2.68 5.19 3.26
C GLY A 75 -1.86 6.46 3.05
N PRO A 76 -0.61 6.52 3.53
CA PRO A 76 0.26 7.67 3.30
C PRO A 76 0.56 7.91 1.82
N VAL A 77 0.63 6.86 1.00
CA VAL A 77 0.81 7.00 -0.46
C VAL A 77 -0.41 7.70 -1.07
N TYR A 78 -1.63 7.25 -0.76
CA TYR A 78 -2.85 7.88 -1.27
C TYR A 78 -3.08 9.29 -0.69
N TYR A 79 -2.75 9.51 0.59
CA TYR A 79 -2.79 10.84 1.21
C TYR A 79 -1.94 11.85 0.44
N ARG A 80 -0.68 11.50 0.14
CA ARG A 80 0.21 12.37 -0.63
C ARG A 80 -0.28 12.57 -2.06
N LEU A 81 -0.74 11.48 -2.70
CA LEU A 81 -1.17 11.49 -4.10
C LEU A 81 -2.45 12.31 -4.33
N LEU A 82 -3.48 12.10 -3.51
CA LEU A 82 -4.82 12.67 -3.72
C LEU A 82 -4.94 14.08 -3.13
N LEU A 83 -4.25 14.36 -2.02
CA LEU A 83 -4.29 15.66 -1.35
C LEU A 83 -3.10 16.56 -1.69
N HIS A 84 -2.26 16.15 -2.64
CA HIS A 84 -1.07 16.90 -3.10
C HIS A 84 -0.10 17.25 -1.94
N GLN A 85 0.01 16.36 -0.96
CA GLN A 85 0.81 16.58 0.25
C GLN A 85 2.22 16.07 0.03
N GLY A 86 3.14 16.96 -0.38
CA GLY A 86 4.52 16.61 -0.65
C GLY A 86 4.71 15.74 -1.90
N GLY A 87 5.95 15.29 -2.13
CA GLY A 87 6.30 14.44 -3.25
C GLY A 87 6.09 12.95 -2.97
N LEU A 88 5.84 12.18 -4.03
CA LEU A 88 5.90 10.71 -4.06
C LEU A 88 7.02 10.27 -5.01
N HIS A 89 8.21 10.84 -4.84
CA HIS A 89 9.14 10.94 -5.96
C HIS A 89 10.49 10.28 -5.74
N SER A 90 10.93 10.08 -4.49
CA SER A 90 12.19 9.40 -4.24
C SER A 90 12.00 8.00 -3.63
N PRO A 91 12.79 7.00 -4.07
CA PRO A 91 12.86 5.70 -3.39
C PRO A 91 13.17 5.82 -1.89
N ALA A 92 14.04 6.76 -1.51
CA ALA A 92 14.43 6.98 -0.11
C ALA A 92 13.26 7.42 0.80
N GLU A 93 12.35 8.26 0.31
CA GLU A 93 11.15 8.65 1.07
C GLU A 93 10.18 7.48 1.26
N LEU A 94 10.08 6.59 0.27
CA LEU A 94 9.27 5.38 0.36
C LEU A 94 9.89 4.36 1.31
N GLU A 95 11.20 4.17 1.25
CA GLU A 95 11.95 3.34 2.21
C GLU A 95 11.73 3.83 3.64
N THR A 96 11.87 5.14 3.88
CA THR A 96 11.63 5.75 5.20
C THR A 96 10.20 5.49 5.70
N LEU A 97 9.21 5.60 4.82
CA LEU A 97 7.81 5.32 5.15
C LEU A 97 7.62 3.84 5.54
N VAL A 98 8.15 2.93 4.73
CA VAL A 98 8.07 1.49 4.96
C VAL A 98 8.74 1.14 6.29
N ASP A 99 9.94 1.68 6.55
CA ASP A 99 10.67 1.45 7.79
C ASP A 99 9.88 1.92 9.01
N HIS A 100 9.21 3.07 8.94
CA HIS A 100 8.37 3.55 10.04
C HIS A 100 7.16 2.65 10.28
N ALA A 101 6.48 2.22 9.22
CA ALA A 101 5.35 1.31 9.34
C ALA A 101 5.78 -0.06 9.91
N LEU A 102 6.88 -0.63 9.42
CA LEU A 102 7.38 -1.92 9.91
C LEU A 102 7.93 -1.84 11.33
N ARG A 103 8.57 -0.73 11.72
CA ARG A 103 9.03 -0.53 13.10
C ARG A 103 7.87 -0.52 14.10
N ALA A 104 6.72 0.04 13.73
CA ALA A 104 5.51 0.01 14.57
C ALA A 104 4.92 -1.40 14.75
N LEU A 105 5.32 -2.34 13.89
CA LEU A 105 4.86 -3.73 13.89
C LEU A 105 5.95 -4.72 14.33
N ALA A 106 7.10 -4.21 14.76
CA ALA A 106 8.25 -5.01 15.14
C ALA A 106 7.90 -5.95 16.31
N PRO A 107 8.52 -7.14 16.39
CA PRO A 107 8.32 -8.04 17.51
C PRO A 107 8.80 -7.40 18.82
N ASP A 108 8.30 -7.90 19.95
CA ASP A 108 8.83 -7.49 21.25
C ASP A 108 10.32 -7.80 21.30
N THR A 109 11.12 -6.77 21.57
CA THR A 109 12.53 -6.97 21.85
C THR A 109 12.61 -7.61 23.23
N THR A 110 12.80 -8.93 23.28
CA THR A 110 13.20 -9.59 24.52
C THR A 110 14.54 -8.99 24.91
N LEU A 111 14.54 -8.08 25.88
CA LEU A 111 15.75 -7.64 26.56
C LEU A 111 16.21 -8.83 27.40
N GLU A 112 17.06 -9.68 26.84
CA GLU A 112 18.01 -10.47 27.62
C GLU A 112 19.25 -9.65 27.95
#